data_AF-A0A831NM94-F1
#
_entry.id   AF-A0A831NM94-F1
#
_cell.length_a   1.000
_cell.length_b   1.000
_cell.length_c   1.000
_cell.angle_alpha   90.00
_cell.angle_beta   90.00
_cell.angle_gamma   90.00
#
_symmetry.space_group_name_H-M   'P 1'
#
loop_
_entity.id
_entity.type
_entity.pdbx_description
1 polymer ?
#
loop_
_entity_poly.entity_id
_entity_poly.type
_entity_poly.pdbx_seq_one_letter_code
_entity_poly.pdbx_strand_id
1 'polypeptide(L)'
;MSEKTPDTFEQKVEHIPTPDEVSEIIRQMVGGEFQETKRCLDAKGNLYRIDAIAPGTREGESLEIFYIRKGVYPSGDQAAETEIHSVYVGDDYCGPAGPQASLADGQWVLTS
;
A
#
# COMPACT_ATOMS: atom_id res chain seq x y z
N MET A 1 -42.63 17.40 -21.06
CA MET A 1 -41.83 17.80 -19.89
C MET A 1 -41.63 16.54 -19.08
N SER A 2 -40.55 15.80 -19.33
CA SER A 2 -40.18 14.65 -18.50
C SER A 2 -39.00 15.09 -17.66
N GLU A 3 -39.23 15.16 -16.35
CA GLU A 3 -38.23 15.51 -15.34
C GLU A 3 -37.03 14.58 -15.48
N LYS A 4 -35.87 15.17 -15.77
CA LYS A 4 -34.58 14.51 -15.57
C LYS A 4 -34.30 14.53 -14.07
N THR A 5 -34.51 13.41 -13.40
CA THR A 5 -33.86 13.15 -12.11
C THR A 5 -32.35 13.22 -12.34
N PRO A 6 -31.61 14.10 -11.64
CA PRO A 6 -30.15 14.06 -11.71
C PRO A 6 -29.71 12.81 -10.95
N ASP A 7 -29.18 11.85 -11.71
CA ASP A 7 -28.55 10.64 -11.20
C ASP A 7 -27.31 11.07 -10.41
N THR A 8 -27.51 11.37 -9.13
CA THR A 8 -26.46 11.79 -8.21
C THR A 8 -25.89 10.53 -7.57
N PHE A 9 -25.47 9.57 -8.39
CA PHE A 9 -24.40 8.67 -7.98
C PHE A 9 -23.17 9.56 -7.86
N GLU A 10 -22.95 10.09 -6.67
CA GLU A 10 -21.68 10.70 -6.31
C GLU A 10 -20.61 9.68 -6.67
N GLN A 11 -19.90 9.91 -7.77
CA GLN A 11 -18.63 9.25 -8.03
C GLN A 11 -17.74 9.68 -6.88
N LYS A 12 -17.74 8.91 -5.78
CA LYS A 12 -16.79 9.07 -4.70
C LYS A 12 -15.42 9.07 -5.39
N VAL A 13 -14.77 10.23 -5.39
CA VAL A 13 -13.40 10.35 -5.86
C VAL A 13 -12.61 9.36 -5.02
N GLU A 14 -12.07 8.34 -5.67
CA GLU A 14 -11.28 7.31 -5.00
C GLU A 14 -10.09 8.00 -4.34
N HIS A 15 -9.94 7.80 -3.03
CA HIS A 15 -8.85 8.40 -2.26
C HIS A 15 -7.52 7.94 -2.82
N ILE A 16 -6.62 8.88 -3.10
CA ILE A 16 -5.25 8.57 -3.53
C ILE A 16 -4.34 8.81 -2.31
N PRO A 17 -3.76 7.76 -1.72
CA PRO A 17 -2.86 7.93 -0.58
C PRO A 17 -1.66 8.79 -0.94
N THR A 18 -1.35 9.70 -0.03
CA THR A 18 -0.11 10.46 -0.01
C THR A 18 1.05 9.61 0.51
N PRO A 19 2.30 9.98 0.24
CA PRO A 19 3.46 9.30 0.82
C PRO A 19 3.46 9.26 2.35
N ASP A 20 2.99 10.33 3.00
CA ASP A 20 2.96 10.42 4.46
C ASP A 20 1.91 9.47 5.05
N GLU A 21 0.72 9.39 4.44
CA GLU A 21 -0.30 8.42 4.84
C GLU A 21 0.19 6.98 4.70
N VAL A 22 0.80 6.61 3.57
CA VAL A 22 1.35 5.27 3.37
C VAL A 22 2.45 4.98 4.40
N SER A 23 3.33 5.96 4.64
CA SER A 23 4.42 5.82 5.63
C SER A 23 3.88 5.62 7.04
N GLU A 24 2.82 6.32 7.42
CA GLU A 24 2.18 6.15 8.72
C GLU A 24 1.61 4.74 8.90
N ILE A 25 0.94 4.20 7.89
CA ILE A 25 0.44 2.82 7.94
C ILE A 25 1.58 1.81 8.03
N ILE A 26 2.66 2.00 7.27
CA ILE A 26 3.85 1.13 7.37
C ILE A 26 4.43 1.19 8.80
N ARG A 27 4.57 2.37 9.41
CA ARG A 27 5.04 2.49 10.80
C ARG A 27 4.13 1.78 11.79
N GLN A 28 2.82 1.86 11.60
CA GLN A 28 1.85 1.14 12.44
C GLN A 28 2.00 -0.38 12.28
N MET A 29 2.21 -0.87 11.06
CA MET A 29 2.43 -2.29 10.77
C MET A 29 3.71 -2.85 11.40
N VAL A 30 4.80 -2.10 11.36
CA VAL A 30 6.12 -2.57 11.85
C VAL A 30 6.40 -2.18 13.31
N GLY A 31 5.59 -1.28 13.88
CA GLY A 31 5.78 -0.79 15.26
C GLY A 31 7.05 0.06 15.44
N GLY A 32 7.56 0.68 14.39
CA GLY A 32 8.84 1.38 14.42
C GLY A 32 9.27 2.00 13.09
N GLU A 33 10.58 2.18 12.94
CA GLU A 33 11.19 2.72 11.74
C GLU A 33 11.34 1.64 10.65
N PHE A 34 11.30 2.10 9.40
CA PHE A 34 11.56 1.29 8.22
C PHE A 34 12.45 2.08 7.26
N GLN A 35 13.13 1.37 6.36
CA GLN A 35 13.95 1.97 5.31
C GLN A 35 13.28 1.76 3.95
N GLU A 36 12.94 2.84 3.26
CA GLU A 36 12.53 2.77 1.85
C GLU A 36 13.71 2.33 0.96
N THR A 37 13.48 1.32 0.12
CA THR A 37 14.43 0.84 -0.88
C THR A 37 14.00 1.23 -2.29
N LYS A 38 12.71 1.50 -2.50
CA LYS A 38 12.17 1.96 -3.79
C LYS A 38 10.98 2.87 -3.58
N ARG A 39 10.87 3.89 -4.43
CA ARG A 39 9.71 4.80 -4.51
C ARG A 39 9.40 5.08 -5.97
N CYS A 40 8.12 5.00 -6.36
CA CYS A 40 7.70 5.31 -7.73
C CYS A 40 6.44 6.21 -7.77
N LEU A 41 6.46 7.18 -8.67
CA LEU A 41 5.40 8.17 -8.88
C LEU A 41 4.80 8.05 -10.27
N ASP A 42 3.49 8.26 -10.40
CA ASP A 42 2.78 8.25 -11.67
C ASP A 42 3.06 9.52 -12.50
N ALA A 43 2.52 9.60 -13.71
CA ALA A 43 2.72 10.76 -14.58
C ALA A 43 2.18 12.08 -14.01
N LYS A 44 1.31 12.03 -12.98
CA LYS A 44 0.76 13.18 -12.27
C LYS A 44 1.53 13.47 -10.97
N GLY A 45 2.59 12.72 -10.67
CA GLY A 45 3.41 12.87 -9.47
C GLY A 45 2.85 12.18 -8.22
N ASN A 46 1.80 11.36 -8.34
CA ASN A 46 1.23 10.66 -7.18
C ASN A 46 1.96 9.35 -6.93
N LEU A 47 2.11 8.99 -5.66
CA LEU A 47 2.72 7.74 -5.26
C LEU A 47 1.90 6.54 -5.75
N TYR A 48 2.57 5.57 -6.36
CA TYR A 48 1.95 4.30 -6.71
C TYR A 48 2.68 3.07 -6.20
N ARG A 49 3.94 3.22 -5.76
CA ARG A 49 4.72 2.10 -5.21
C ARG A 49 5.74 2.57 -4.18
N ILE A 50 5.86 1.80 -3.10
CA ILE A 50 6.97 1.83 -2.15
C ILE A 50 7.42 0.38 -1.93
N ASP A 51 8.72 0.14 -2.03
CA ASP A 51 9.32 -1.05 -1.47
C ASP A 51 10.16 -0.60 -0.27
N ALA A 52 10.07 -1.33 0.85
CA ALA A 52 10.71 -0.97 2.11
C ALA A 52 11.15 -2.21 2.88
N ILE A 53 12.08 -2.01 3.83
CA ILE A 53 12.59 -3.05 4.72
C ILE A 53 12.53 -2.54 6.17
N ALA A 54 12.03 -3.38 7.07
CA ALA A 54 12.06 -3.15 8.51
C ALA A 54 12.68 -4.37 9.24
N PRO A 55 13.08 -4.24 10.51
CA PRO A 55 13.43 -5.39 11.33
C PRO A 55 12.28 -6.41 11.42
N GLY A 56 12.60 -7.70 11.32
CA GLY A 56 11.65 -8.79 11.51
C GLY A 56 11.36 -9.08 12.99
N THR A 57 10.70 -10.21 13.26
CA THR A 57 10.37 -10.65 14.62
C THR A 57 11.50 -11.43 15.30
N ARG A 58 12.46 -11.93 14.51
CA ARG A 58 13.59 -12.73 14.97
C ARG A 58 14.91 -12.05 14.62
N GLU A 59 15.95 -12.37 15.38
CA GLU A 59 17.30 -11.92 15.04
C GLU A 59 17.73 -12.46 13.68
N GLY A 60 18.25 -11.59 12.82
CA GLY A 60 18.61 -11.93 11.44
C GLY A 60 17.43 -11.98 10.46
N GLU A 61 16.20 -11.77 10.91
CA GLU A 61 15.02 -11.66 10.05
C GLU A 61 14.75 -10.19 9.70
N SER A 62 14.38 -9.93 8.45
CA SER A 62 13.82 -8.67 7.98
C SER A 62 12.34 -8.84 7.63
N LEU A 63 11.63 -7.72 7.58
CA LEU A 63 10.31 -7.64 7.00
C LEU A 63 10.40 -6.80 5.72
N GLU A 64 10.20 -7.44 4.57
CA GLU A 64 10.09 -6.75 3.29
C GLU A 64 8.64 -6.32 3.06
N ILE A 65 8.45 -5.06 2.65
CA ILE A 65 7.16 -4.38 2.63
C ILE A 65 6.96 -3.79 1.24
N PHE A 66 5.76 -3.99 0.70
CA PHE A 66 5.41 -3.61 -0.67
C PHE A 66 4.06 -2.90 -0.66
N TYR A 67 4.08 -1.59 -0.85
CA TYR A 67 2.90 -0.81 -1.18
C TYR A 67 2.70 -0.78 -2.69
N ILE A 68 1.46 -1.01 -3.13
CA ILE A 68 1.04 -0.72 -4.49
C ILE A 68 -0.34 -0.07 -4.49
N ARG A 69 -0.49 1.02 -5.25
CA ARG A 69 -1.79 1.66 -5.44
C ARG A 69 -2.55 0.95 -6.55
N LYS A 70 -3.86 0.76 -6.40
CA LYS A 70 -4.75 0.26 -7.45
C LYS A 70 -4.51 0.97 -8.78
N GLY A 71 -4.44 0.21 -9.86
CA GLY A 71 -4.24 0.72 -11.21
C GLY A 71 -3.27 -0.11 -12.04
N VAL A 72 -2.94 0.40 -13.22
CA VAL A 72 -1.96 -0.18 -14.15
C VAL A 72 -0.91 0.89 -14.44
N TYR A 73 0.36 0.52 -14.27
CA TYR A 73 1.48 1.46 -14.33
C TYR A 73 2.43 1.18 -15.50
N PRO A 74 3.15 2.20 -15.99
CA PRO A 74 4.09 2.05 -17.11
C PRO A 74 5.21 1.03 -16.88
N SER A 75 5.53 0.71 -15.62
CA SER A 75 6.48 -0.34 -15.26
C SER A 75 5.98 -1.75 -15.61
N GLY A 76 4.71 -1.90 -15.97
CA GLY A 76 4.02 -3.18 -16.10
C GLY A 76 3.38 -3.66 -14.80
N ASP A 77 3.63 -2.97 -13.67
CA ASP A 77 2.97 -3.27 -12.40
C ASP A 77 1.47 -2.98 -12.52
N GLN A 78 0.65 -3.87 -11.98
CA GLN A 78 -0.80 -3.69 -11.89
C GLN A 78 -1.31 -4.20 -10.54
N ALA A 79 -2.29 -3.51 -9.97
CA ALA A 79 -2.96 -3.92 -8.74
C ALA A 79 -4.47 -3.68 -8.86
N ALA A 80 -5.26 -4.65 -8.40
CA ALA A 80 -6.71 -4.57 -8.35
C ALA A 80 -7.20 -3.70 -7.19
N GLU A 81 -6.41 -3.62 -6.12
CA GLU A 81 -6.69 -2.91 -4.88
C GLU A 81 -5.47 -2.06 -4.49
N THR A 82 -5.68 -1.10 -3.60
CA THR A 82 -4.58 -0.32 -3.00
C THR A 82 -4.22 -1.00 -1.69
N GLU A 83 -3.00 -1.52 -1.61
CA GLU A 83 -2.61 -2.44 -0.55
C GLU A 83 -1.14 -2.30 -0.17
N ILE A 84 -0.84 -2.77 1.04
CA ILE A 84 0.51 -2.95 1.58
C ILE A 84 0.61 -4.41 2.00
N HIS A 85 1.48 -5.15 1.34
CA HIS A 85 1.85 -6.50 1.76
C HIS A 85 3.20 -6.48 2.45
N SER A 86 3.42 -7.46 3.31
CA SER A 86 4.76 -7.72 3.81
C SER A 86 5.05 -9.20 3.93
N VAL A 87 6.32 -9.56 3.94
CA VAL A 87 6.81 -10.92 4.08
C VAL A 87 8.05 -10.92 4.96
N TYR A 88 8.13 -11.88 5.87
CA TYR A 88 9.33 -12.09 6.66
C TYR A 88 10.40 -12.76 5.80
N VAL A 89 11.62 -12.27 5.82
CA VAL A 89 12.75 -12.82 5.06
C VAL A 89 13.90 -13.07 6.02
N GLY A 90 14.44 -14.29 6.00
CA GLY A 90 15.67 -14.66 6.71
C GLY A 90 16.71 -15.20 5.73
N ASP A 91 17.92 -15.44 6.23
CA ASP A 91 19.08 -15.83 5.41
C ASP A 91 18.82 -17.00 4.44
N ASP A 92 18.04 -18.00 4.88
CA ASP A 92 17.74 -19.21 4.11
C ASP A 92 16.24 -19.45 3.88
N TYR A 93 15.37 -18.49 4.20
CA TYR A 93 13.93 -18.69 4.04
C TYR A 93 13.15 -17.41 3.68
N CYS A 94 12.12 -17.59 2.86
CA CYS A 94 11.02 -16.66 2.72
C CYS A 94 9.90 -17.16 3.65
N GLY A 95 9.63 -16.36 4.68
CA GLY A 95 8.73 -16.66 5.78
C GLY A 95 7.26 -16.51 5.41
N PRO A 96 6.35 -16.60 6.41
CA PRO A 96 4.94 -16.33 6.17
C PRO A 96 4.73 -14.86 5.77
N ALA A 97 3.54 -14.57 5.24
CA ALA A 97 3.08 -13.19 5.12
C ALA A 97 3.16 -12.51 6.49
N GLY A 98 3.70 -11.30 6.51
CA GLY A 98 3.67 -10.43 7.68
C GLY A 98 2.37 -9.61 7.72
N PRO A 99 2.33 -8.57 8.56
CA PRO A 99 1.22 -7.63 8.58
C PRO A 99 0.90 -7.08 7.19
N GLN A 100 -0.37 -6.82 6.94
CA GLN A 100 -0.86 -6.28 5.68
C GLN A 100 -1.82 -5.11 5.96
N ALA A 101 -2.06 -4.30 4.94
CA ALA A 101 -3.09 -3.28 4.98
C ALA A 101 -3.74 -3.13 3.61
N SER A 102 -5.04 -2.85 3.60
CA SER A 102 -5.79 -2.52 2.37
C SER A 102 -6.53 -1.21 2.55
N LEU A 103 -6.63 -0.42 1.49
CA LEU A 103 -7.42 0.81 1.47
C LEU A 103 -8.78 0.51 0.85
N ALA A 104 -9.83 0.50 1.68
CA ALA A 104 -11.21 0.29 1.27
C ALA A 104 -12.07 1.48 1.72
N ASP A 105 -12.90 2.01 0.82
CA ASP A 105 -13.80 3.16 1.10
C ASP A 105 -13.08 4.39 1.69
N GLY A 106 -11.82 4.61 1.31
CA GLY A 106 -10.98 5.71 1.80
C GLY A 106 -10.41 5.51 3.21
N GLN A 107 -10.50 4.29 3.76
CA GLN A 107 -9.98 3.94 5.07
C GLN A 107 -9.01 2.76 4.98
N TRP A 108 -7.91 2.85 5.73
CA TRP A 108 -6.95 1.75 5.85
C TRP A 108 -7.45 0.72 6.85
N VAL A 109 -7.45 -0.54 6.43
CA VAL A 109 -7.76 -1.70 7.26
C VAL A 109 -6.49 -2.52 7.41
N LEU A 110 -5.95 -2.60 8.62
CA LEU A 110 -4.80 -3.44 8.95
C LEU A 110 -5.27 -4.87 9.19
N THR A 111 -4.55 -5.83 8.62
CA THR A 111 -4.75 -7.26 8.82
C THR A 111 -3.42 -7.89 9.23
N SER A 112 -3.44 -8.72 10.28
CA SER A 112 -2.26 -9.34 10.89
C SER A 112 -2.42 -10.84 10.98
#